data_AF-A0ABD3ZK98-F1
#
_entry.id   AF-A0ABD3ZK98-F1
#
_cell.length_a   1.000
_cell.length_b   1.000
_cell.length_c   1.000
_cell.angle_alpha   90.00
_cell.angle_beta   90.00
_cell.angle_gamma   90.00
#
_symmetry.space_group_name_H-M   'P 1'
#
loop_
_entity.id
_entity.type
_entity.pdbx_description
1 polymer ?
#
loop_
_entity_poly.entity_id
_entity_poly.type
_entity_poly.pdbx_seq_one_letter_code
_entity_poly.pdbx_strand_id
1 'polypeptide(L)'
;MSSALPNQRRNIDWQSIWNRSIVFLFIVTYFFDGVSRYKHAISYAIYITGLVYIVKQRKKIFSIFKNNLFLSLIIFCIAIIYAIAISVEPSLSLKRALNTVFEKMLLVSVMIAAVLHKEDNSKIDTMLIAALITTLVILTGTEIHQYIEEYKIGIIPFTSFEHRRISDTLIFIFPAILTLWVIPGKKYKILFFVLAAIFAILMLGTLQRGTWLSLAVPALIWALIKREWKLPLIALVVIGFGLFAVHQKDPQQVKTLFHKLQQTDSSGRYENGTQGAALDLILENPIKGYGFGNDLYHHVYNERSSSYPDWRFKKSIGPHNLTLSIWFAGGIIGLASLYYLLASTLVSSIKGYRENNGPAQDAFLILTLILIGDFVVRGAFETVRIENIAVIIGILLALHAKKYYINN
;
A
#
# COMPACT_ATOMS: atom_id res chain seq x y z
N MET A 1 -39.74 48.29 8.70
CA MET A 1 -39.64 46.81 8.65
C MET A 1 -38.39 46.46 7.85
N SER A 2 -37.26 46.25 8.54
CA SER A 2 -35.99 45.87 7.90
C SER A 2 -35.89 44.33 7.84
N SER A 3 -35.89 43.78 6.64
CA SER A 3 -35.53 42.39 6.39
C SER A 3 -34.01 42.25 6.33
N ALA A 4 -33.38 42.09 7.49
CA ALA A 4 -31.99 41.68 7.55
C ALA A 4 -31.87 40.20 7.13
N LEU A 5 -31.33 39.95 5.94
CA LEU A 5 -30.87 38.63 5.53
C LEU A 5 -29.70 38.19 6.44
N PRO A 6 -29.69 36.97 6.99
CA PRO A 6 -28.56 36.49 7.77
C PRO A 6 -27.41 36.18 6.82
N ASN A 7 -26.45 37.10 6.77
CA ASN A 7 -25.19 36.95 6.07
C ASN A 7 -24.27 35.99 6.87
N GLN A 8 -24.64 34.71 6.96
CA GLN A 8 -23.75 33.66 7.50
C GLN A 8 -22.65 33.36 6.49
N ARG A 9 -21.62 34.22 6.44
CA ARG A 9 -20.34 33.82 5.85
C ARG A 9 -19.81 32.64 6.67
N ARG A 10 -19.85 31.42 6.11
CA ARG A 10 -19.14 30.26 6.68
C ARG A 10 -17.69 30.69 6.91
N ASN A 11 -17.26 30.74 8.17
CA ASN A 11 -15.89 31.06 8.50
C ASN A 11 -15.03 29.88 7.99
N ILE A 12 -14.26 30.12 6.93
CA ILE A 12 -13.46 29.09 6.27
C ILE A 12 -12.27 28.78 7.17
N ASP A 13 -12.19 27.53 7.66
CA ASP A 13 -11.03 27.05 8.41
C ASP A 13 -9.87 26.74 7.45
N TRP A 14 -9.10 27.78 7.13
CA TRP A 14 -7.92 27.70 6.26
C TRP A 14 -6.87 26.72 6.78
N GLN A 15 -6.75 26.57 8.10
CA GLN A 15 -5.80 25.62 8.69
C GLN A 15 -6.20 24.18 8.38
N SER A 16 -7.48 23.84 8.58
CA SER A 16 -8.01 22.52 8.23
C SER A 16 -7.93 22.22 6.74
N ILE A 17 -8.17 23.23 5.89
CA ILE A 17 -8.01 23.07 4.43
C ILE A 17 -6.55 22.81 4.07
N TRP A 18 -5.62 23.59 4.62
CA TRP A 18 -4.18 23.42 4.37
C TRP A 18 -3.71 22.02 4.77
N ASN A 19 -3.98 21.60 6.01
CA ASN A 19 -3.55 20.30 6.55
C ASN A 19 -4.03 19.13 5.66
N ARG A 20 -5.32 19.14 5.30
CA ARG A 20 -5.90 18.10 4.46
C ARG A 20 -5.39 18.17 3.03
N SER A 21 -5.17 19.36 2.47
CA SER A 21 -4.69 19.52 1.10
C SER A 21 -3.27 19.00 0.92
N ILE A 22 -2.35 19.29 1.85
CA ILE A 22 -0.97 18.81 1.74
C ILE A 22 -0.87 17.28 1.89
N VAL A 23 -1.66 16.69 2.79
CA VAL A 23 -1.70 15.22 2.94
C VAL A 23 -2.42 14.56 1.77
N PHE A 24 -3.50 15.15 1.27
CA PHE A 24 -4.16 14.72 0.03
C PHE A 24 -3.17 14.68 -1.14
N LEU A 25 -2.45 15.78 -1.38
CA LEU A 25 -1.46 15.86 -2.46
C LEU A 25 -0.32 14.86 -2.27
N PHE A 26 0.08 14.60 -1.02
CA PHE A 26 1.08 13.59 -0.72
C PHE A 26 0.61 12.20 -1.13
N ILE A 27 -0.58 11.76 -0.70
CA ILE A 27 -1.14 10.45 -1.05
C ILE A 27 -1.33 10.33 -2.57
N VAL A 28 -1.83 11.38 -3.22
CA VAL A 28 -2.01 11.42 -4.67
C VAL A 28 -0.67 11.22 -5.37
N THR A 29 0.35 12.00 -5.00
CA THR A 29 1.64 11.94 -5.69
C THR A 29 2.48 10.73 -5.31
N TYR A 30 2.25 10.10 -4.15
CA TYR A 30 3.10 9.07 -3.55
C TYR A 30 3.50 7.95 -4.52
N PHE A 31 2.55 7.47 -5.33
CA PHE A 31 2.73 6.33 -6.22
C PHE A 31 3.24 6.66 -7.63
N PHE A 32 3.40 7.93 -7.99
CA PHE A 32 3.79 8.32 -9.35
C PHE A 32 5.30 8.47 -9.54
N ASP A 33 5.87 7.76 -10.51
CA ASP A 33 7.26 7.96 -10.90
C ASP A 33 7.43 9.25 -11.75
N GLY A 34 8.67 9.75 -11.85
CA GLY A 34 8.98 10.93 -12.68
C GLY A 34 8.61 12.31 -12.11
N VAL A 35 7.83 12.38 -11.03
CA VAL A 35 7.43 13.65 -10.38
C VAL A 35 8.20 13.96 -9.09
N SER A 36 9.48 13.58 -9.03
CA SER A 36 10.31 13.66 -7.80
C SER A 36 10.36 15.06 -7.18
N ARG A 37 10.55 16.11 -7.99
CA ARG A 37 10.59 17.51 -7.49
C ARG A 37 9.32 17.90 -6.75
N TYR A 38 8.15 17.54 -7.28
CA TYR A 38 6.86 17.83 -6.65
C TYR A 38 6.65 17.00 -5.40
N LYS A 39 7.01 15.71 -5.42
CA LYS A 39 7.01 14.84 -4.23
C LYS A 39 7.83 15.44 -3.09
N HIS A 40 9.05 15.90 -3.37
CA HIS A 40 9.90 16.53 -2.36
C HIS A 40 9.28 17.82 -1.82
N ALA A 41 8.76 18.69 -2.69
CA ALA A 41 8.12 19.93 -2.25
C ALA A 41 6.91 19.68 -1.32
N ILE A 42 6.07 18.70 -1.66
CA ILE A 42 4.91 18.29 -0.86
C ILE A 42 5.36 17.67 0.47
N SER A 43 6.34 16.76 0.45
CA SER A 43 6.92 16.18 1.67
C SER A 43 7.49 17.26 2.58
N TYR A 44 8.24 18.24 2.05
CA TYR A 44 8.76 19.35 2.83
C TYR A 44 7.65 20.23 3.42
N ALA A 45 6.57 20.47 2.69
CA ALA A 45 5.40 21.18 3.23
C ALA A 45 4.78 20.43 4.43
N ILE A 46 4.67 19.09 4.34
CA ILE A 46 4.23 18.24 5.46
C ILE A 46 5.23 18.31 6.63
N TYR A 47 6.54 18.22 6.37
CA TYR A 47 7.56 18.24 7.41
C TYR A 47 7.58 19.58 8.14
N ILE A 48 7.58 20.70 7.42
CA ILE A 48 7.56 22.05 8.00
C ILE A 48 6.29 22.24 8.83
N THR A 49 5.12 21.91 8.28
CA THR A 49 3.83 22.06 8.99
C THR A 49 3.79 21.17 10.24
N GLY A 50 4.21 19.91 10.13
CA GLY A 50 4.28 18.96 11.23
C GLY A 50 5.24 19.40 12.34
N LEU A 51 6.44 19.88 11.97
CA LEU A 51 7.42 20.44 12.92
C LEU A 51 6.87 21.66 13.65
N VAL A 52 6.21 22.58 12.95
CA VAL A 52 5.56 23.74 13.58
C VAL A 52 4.54 23.30 14.62
N TYR A 53 3.74 22.26 14.34
CA TYR A 53 2.79 21.72 15.31
C TYR A 53 3.44 20.99 16.48
N ILE A 54 4.49 20.21 16.23
CA ILE A 54 5.27 19.56 17.29
C ILE A 54 5.87 20.60 18.25
N VAL A 55 6.45 21.68 17.73
CA VAL A 55 7.04 22.75 18.54
C VAL A 55 5.96 23.51 19.31
N LYS A 56 4.89 23.96 18.65
CA LYS A 56 3.83 24.76 19.29
C LYS A 56 2.94 23.97 20.24
N GLN A 57 2.78 22.66 20.02
CA GLN A 57 1.79 21.83 20.72
C GLN A 57 2.39 20.51 21.22
N ARG A 58 3.65 20.52 21.68
CA ARG A 58 4.42 19.32 22.08
C ARG A 58 3.60 18.29 22.85
N LYS A 59 2.99 18.66 23.99
CA LYS A 59 2.27 17.72 24.87
C LYS A 59 1.13 17.00 24.13
N LYS A 60 0.41 17.76 23.30
CA LYS A 60 -0.73 17.31 22.51
C LYS A 60 -0.32 16.41 21.33
N ILE A 61 0.83 16.66 20.71
CA ILE A 61 1.30 15.82 19.60
C ILE A 61 1.94 14.53 20.14
N PHE A 62 2.78 14.65 21.18
CA PHE A 62 3.42 13.48 21.78
C PHE A 62 2.43 12.50 22.43
N SER A 63 1.24 12.95 22.87
CA SER A 63 0.21 12.03 23.37
C SER A 63 -0.35 11.09 22.29
N ILE A 64 -0.38 11.52 21.03
CA ILE A 64 -0.82 10.69 19.88
C ILE A 64 0.09 9.47 19.73
N PHE A 65 1.38 9.61 20.03
CA PHE A 65 2.38 8.58 19.86
C PHE A 65 2.48 7.61 21.07
N LYS A 66 1.70 7.82 22.13
CA LYS A 66 1.66 6.94 23.31
C LYS A 66 0.74 5.73 23.09
N ASN A 67 1.08 4.90 22.12
CA ASN A 67 0.28 3.71 21.80
C ASN A 67 1.13 2.57 21.22
N ASN A 68 0.55 1.37 21.18
CA ASN A 68 1.21 0.17 20.71
C ASN A 68 1.57 0.21 19.21
N LEU A 69 0.81 0.93 18.39
CA LEU A 69 1.10 1.09 16.97
C LEU A 69 2.42 1.85 16.76
N PHE A 70 2.59 2.99 17.43
CA PHE A 70 3.84 3.76 17.36
C PHE A 70 5.00 3.01 18.00
N LEU A 71 4.78 2.30 19.11
CA LEU A 71 5.79 1.44 19.73
C LEU A 71 6.31 0.38 18.74
N SER A 72 5.41 -0.27 18.00
CA SER A 72 5.78 -1.28 16.99
C SER A 72 6.62 -0.70 15.85
N LEU A 73 6.32 0.54 15.42
CA LEU A 73 7.11 1.26 14.42
C LEU A 73 8.54 1.55 14.93
N ILE A 74 8.68 1.96 16.20
CA ILE A 74 9.98 2.21 16.81
C ILE A 74 10.77 0.91 16.97
N ILE A 75 10.15 -0.19 17.43
CA ILE A 75 10.82 -1.49 17.53
C ILE A 75 11.32 -1.96 16.16
N PHE A 76 10.51 -1.80 15.11
CA PHE A 76 10.96 -2.09 13.75
C PHE A 76 12.16 -1.23 13.34
N CYS A 77 12.14 0.08 13.61
CA CYS A 77 13.29 0.95 13.33
C CYS A 77 14.55 0.49 14.08
N ILE A 78 14.43 0.09 15.35
CA ILE A 78 15.55 -0.45 16.14
C ILE A 78 16.08 -1.75 15.52
N ALA A 79 15.20 -2.65 15.06
CA ALA A 79 15.61 -3.87 14.36
C ALA A 79 16.35 -3.58 13.04
N ILE A 80 16.00 -2.50 12.35
CA ILE A 80 16.74 -2.04 11.16
C ILE A 80 18.10 -1.45 11.55
N ILE A 81 18.22 -0.70 12.65
CA ILE A 81 19.52 -0.25 13.16
C ILE A 81 20.42 -1.45 13.48
N TYR A 82 19.85 -2.47 14.12
CA TYR A 82 20.54 -3.75 14.34
C TYR A 82 21.01 -4.36 13.01
N ALA A 83 20.12 -4.47 12.01
CA ALA A 83 20.45 -5.00 10.69
C ALA A 83 21.59 -4.23 9.99
N ILE A 84 21.65 -2.91 10.14
CA ILE A 84 22.77 -2.10 9.62
C ILE A 84 24.08 -2.46 10.35
N ALA A 85 24.04 -2.58 11.68
CA ALA A 85 25.23 -2.86 12.49
C ALA A 85 25.85 -4.23 12.20
N ILE A 86 25.03 -5.23 11.86
CA ILE A 86 25.50 -6.57 11.51
C ILE A 86 25.82 -6.75 10.03
N SER A 87 25.59 -5.73 9.21
CA SER A 87 25.58 -5.88 7.76
C SER A 87 26.95 -6.24 7.22
N VAL A 88 26.98 -7.13 6.21
CA VAL A 88 28.20 -7.43 5.46
C VAL A 88 28.71 -6.22 4.66
N GLU A 89 27.81 -5.33 4.22
CA GLU A 89 28.14 -4.01 3.67
C GLU A 89 27.32 -2.90 4.36
N PRO A 90 27.80 -2.34 5.48
CA PRO A 90 27.06 -1.35 6.25
C PRO A 90 26.69 -0.08 5.48
N SER A 91 27.50 0.33 4.50
CA SER A 91 27.27 1.53 3.69
C SER A 91 26.02 1.40 2.79
N LEU A 92 25.85 0.26 2.13
CA LEU A 92 24.65 -0.05 1.34
C LEU A 92 23.42 -0.12 2.24
N SER A 93 23.55 -0.82 3.38
CA SER A 93 22.44 -0.97 4.34
C SER A 93 21.98 0.37 4.91
N LEU A 94 22.94 1.21 5.32
CA LEU A 94 22.66 2.52 5.88
C LEU A 94 21.97 3.42 4.85
N LYS A 95 22.52 3.50 3.63
CA LYS A 95 21.93 4.32 2.54
C LYS A 95 20.49 3.89 2.26
N ARG A 96 20.23 2.59 2.21
CA ARG A 96 18.88 2.07 1.97
C ARG A 96 17.95 2.38 3.14
N ALA A 97 18.38 2.11 4.37
CA ALA A 97 17.58 2.32 5.57
C ALA A 97 17.21 3.79 5.81
N LEU A 98 18.16 4.72 5.61
CA LEU A 98 17.91 6.17 5.71
C LEU A 98 16.76 6.60 4.80
N ASN A 99 16.80 6.18 3.53
CA ASN A 99 15.78 6.53 2.55
C ASN A 99 14.44 5.83 2.81
N THR A 100 14.42 4.51 3.00
CA THR A 100 13.15 3.75 3.04
C THR A 100 12.50 3.71 4.43
N VAL A 101 13.29 3.48 5.49
CA VAL A 101 12.79 3.23 6.85
C VAL A 101 12.70 4.53 7.63
N PHE A 102 13.79 5.31 7.70
CA PHE A 102 13.80 6.49 8.56
C PHE A 102 13.09 7.69 7.92
N GLU A 103 13.40 8.02 6.67
CA GLU A 103 12.77 9.14 5.96
C GLU A 103 11.36 8.76 5.50
N LYS A 104 11.21 7.77 4.62
CA LYS A 104 9.92 7.48 3.97
C LYS A 104 8.90 6.76 4.85
N MET A 105 9.32 6.04 5.88
CA MET A 105 8.40 5.32 6.76
C MET A 105 8.19 6.03 8.09
N LEU A 106 9.23 6.17 8.92
CA LEU A 106 9.12 6.75 10.26
C LEU A 106 8.74 8.24 10.21
N LEU A 107 9.54 9.07 9.53
CA LEU A 107 9.34 10.52 9.49
C LEU A 107 8.00 10.87 8.83
N VAL A 108 7.68 10.27 7.68
CA VAL A 108 6.37 10.47 7.01
C VAL A 108 5.20 10.09 7.93
N SER A 109 5.24 8.94 8.60
CA SER A 109 4.16 8.52 9.50
C SER A 109 3.93 9.53 10.63
N VAL A 110 5.01 9.97 11.26
CA VAL A 110 4.98 10.96 12.35
C VAL A 110 4.43 12.29 11.85
N MET A 111 4.88 12.74 10.68
CA MET A 111 4.49 14.06 10.15
C MET A 111 3.06 14.07 9.63
N ILE A 112 2.57 13.01 8.99
CA ILE A 112 1.13 12.87 8.63
C ILE A 112 0.26 12.94 9.90
N ALA A 113 0.62 12.16 10.92
CA ALA A 113 -0.11 12.15 12.20
C ALA A 113 -0.11 13.53 12.87
N ALA A 114 1.04 14.20 12.90
CA ALA A 114 1.19 15.53 13.45
C ALA A 114 0.40 16.58 12.66
N VAL A 115 0.38 16.53 11.32
CA VAL A 115 -0.38 17.48 10.49
C VAL A 115 -1.89 17.30 10.68
N LEU A 116 -2.38 16.07 10.74
CA LEU A 116 -3.81 15.77 10.81
C LEU A 116 -4.39 15.71 12.23
N HIS A 117 -3.60 15.93 13.28
CA HIS A 117 -4.02 15.72 14.68
C HIS A 117 -5.33 16.41 15.11
N LYS A 118 -5.68 17.55 14.52
CA LYS A 118 -6.91 18.30 14.84
C LYS A 118 -8.09 17.98 13.94
N GLU A 119 -7.86 17.26 12.85
CA GLU A 119 -8.91 17.02 11.87
C GLU A 119 -9.96 16.06 12.41
N ASP A 120 -11.20 16.29 12.00
CA ASP A 120 -12.27 15.35 12.29
C ASP A 120 -12.09 14.06 11.51
N ASN A 121 -12.37 12.92 12.15
CA ASN A 121 -12.23 11.61 11.50
C ASN A 121 -13.04 11.51 10.20
N SER A 122 -14.20 12.17 10.09
CA SER A 122 -14.98 12.23 8.85
C SER A 122 -14.30 13.04 7.74
N LYS A 123 -13.57 14.10 8.09
CA LYS A 123 -12.78 14.89 7.13
C LYS A 123 -11.54 14.13 6.67
N ILE A 124 -10.90 13.38 7.57
CA ILE A 124 -9.78 12.49 7.23
C ILE A 124 -10.26 11.38 6.30
N ASP A 125 -11.40 10.75 6.59
CA ASP A 125 -12.02 9.74 5.72
C ASP A 125 -12.31 10.28 4.31
N THR A 126 -13.01 11.41 4.24
CA THR A 126 -13.34 12.04 2.95
C THR A 126 -12.07 12.39 2.16
N MET A 127 -11.03 12.91 2.84
CA MET A 127 -9.74 13.21 2.24
C MET A 127 -9.05 11.95 1.72
N LEU A 128 -9.05 10.85 2.49
CA LEU A 128 -8.44 9.58 2.10
C LEU A 128 -9.12 8.99 0.86
N ILE A 129 -10.45 8.89 0.87
CA ILE A 129 -11.24 8.40 -0.28
C ILE A 129 -10.98 9.27 -1.51
N ALA A 130 -11.06 10.60 -1.36
CA ALA A 130 -10.82 11.53 -2.45
C ALA A 130 -9.40 11.41 -3.00
N ALA A 131 -8.38 11.27 -2.14
CA ALA A 131 -6.99 11.12 -2.57
C ALA A 131 -6.80 9.85 -3.39
N LEU A 132 -7.28 8.70 -2.89
CA LEU A 132 -7.15 7.41 -3.59
C LEU A 132 -7.89 7.38 -4.93
N ILE A 133 -9.10 7.96 -5.01
CA ILE A 133 -9.84 8.09 -6.27
C ILE A 133 -9.11 9.03 -7.23
N THR A 134 -8.56 10.14 -6.73
CA THR A 134 -7.79 11.07 -7.56
C THR A 134 -6.52 10.42 -8.11
N THR A 135 -5.83 9.60 -7.30
CA THR A 135 -4.71 8.79 -7.77
C THR A 135 -5.12 7.89 -8.93
N LEU A 136 -6.29 7.23 -8.86
CA LEU A 136 -6.78 6.40 -9.97
C LEU A 136 -7.00 7.21 -11.25
N VAL A 137 -7.63 8.38 -11.14
CA VAL A 137 -7.91 9.24 -12.30
C VAL A 137 -6.62 9.68 -12.97
N ILE A 138 -5.63 10.14 -12.19
CA ILE A 138 -4.32 10.55 -12.73
C ILE A 138 -3.59 9.35 -13.33
N LEU A 139 -3.59 8.20 -12.65
CA LEU A 139 -2.99 6.96 -13.13
C LEU A 139 -3.60 6.52 -14.46
N THR A 140 -4.92 6.62 -14.58
CA THR A 140 -5.61 6.32 -15.84
C THR A 140 -5.10 7.21 -16.97
N GLY A 141 -4.91 8.51 -16.71
CA GLY A 141 -4.33 9.43 -17.70
C GLY A 141 -2.90 9.05 -18.10
N THR A 142 -2.04 8.70 -17.14
CA THR A 142 -0.65 8.30 -17.43
C THR A 142 -0.58 6.99 -18.21
N GLU A 143 -1.41 6.01 -17.86
CA GLU A 143 -1.44 4.71 -18.54
C GLU A 143 -2.05 4.82 -19.94
N ILE A 144 -3.11 5.63 -20.14
CA ILE A 144 -3.64 5.91 -21.49
C ILE A 144 -2.56 6.53 -22.37
N HIS A 145 -1.83 7.51 -21.85
CA HIS A 145 -0.70 8.11 -22.59
C HIS A 145 0.36 7.06 -22.94
N GLN A 146 0.74 6.20 -21.99
CA GLN A 146 1.70 5.12 -22.25
C GLN A 146 1.20 4.14 -23.32
N TYR A 147 -0.06 3.68 -23.24
CA TYR A 147 -0.67 2.82 -24.26
C TYR A 147 -0.66 3.46 -25.65
N ILE A 148 -0.91 4.77 -25.75
CA ILE A 148 -0.88 5.50 -27.03
C ILE A 148 0.54 5.50 -27.60
N GLU A 149 1.56 5.79 -26.79
CA GLU A 149 2.96 5.78 -27.24
C GLU A 149 3.43 4.37 -27.64
N GLU A 150 3.06 3.36 -26.87
CA GLU A 150 3.34 1.96 -27.17
C GLU A 150 2.68 1.50 -28.48
N TYR A 151 1.43 1.90 -28.69
CA TYR A 151 0.71 1.56 -29.92
C TYR A 151 1.36 2.19 -31.17
N LYS A 152 1.90 3.41 -31.07
CA LYS A 152 2.62 4.07 -32.17
C LYS A 152 3.85 3.29 -32.63
N ILE A 153 4.49 2.56 -31.73
CA ILE A 153 5.66 1.72 -32.04
C ILE A 153 5.29 0.23 -32.26
N GLY A 154 3.99 -0.06 -32.43
CA GLY A 154 3.48 -1.39 -32.77
C GLY A 154 3.28 -2.35 -31.58
N ILE A 155 3.38 -1.86 -30.34
CA ILE A 155 3.10 -2.67 -29.15
C ILE A 155 1.59 -2.70 -28.92
N ILE A 156 1.02 -3.91 -28.90
CA ILE A 156 -0.41 -4.12 -28.71
C ILE A 156 -0.72 -4.18 -27.21
N PRO A 157 -1.79 -3.52 -26.72
CA PRO A 157 -2.21 -3.61 -25.33
C PRO A 157 -2.35 -5.06 -24.84
N PHE A 158 -2.02 -5.31 -23.57
CA PHE A 158 -2.12 -6.64 -22.92
C PHE A 158 -1.18 -7.72 -23.47
N THR A 159 -0.13 -7.36 -24.21
CA THR A 159 0.86 -8.33 -24.74
C THR A 159 2.19 -8.31 -24.00
N SER A 160 2.48 -7.25 -23.24
CA SER A 160 3.74 -7.01 -22.53
C SER A 160 3.52 -6.75 -21.03
N PHE A 161 4.60 -6.80 -20.24
CA PHE A 161 4.56 -6.54 -18.80
C PHE A 161 4.94 -5.08 -18.43
N GLU A 162 4.94 -4.15 -19.38
CA GLU A 162 5.37 -2.76 -19.15
C GLU A 162 4.51 -2.01 -18.12
N HIS A 163 3.23 -2.39 -18.02
CA HIS A 163 2.28 -1.83 -17.05
C HIS A 163 2.34 -2.54 -15.68
N ARG A 164 3.25 -3.50 -15.48
CA ARG A 164 3.36 -4.26 -14.21
C ARG A 164 3.59 -3.37 -12.99
N ARG A 165 4.26 -2.24 -13.17
CA ARG A 165 4.66 -1.30 -12.10
C ARG A 165 3.49 -0.70 -11.32
N ILE A 166 2.29 -0.61 -11.91
CA ILE A 166 1.14 0.06 -11.29
C ILE A 166 0.35 -0.85 -10.33
N SER A 167 0.67 -2.15 -10.28
CA SER A 167 -0.06 -3.14 -9.50
C SER A 167 -0.22 -2.78 -8.03
N ASP A 168 0.87 -2.36 -7.39
CA ASP A 168 0.86 -2.04 -5.95
C ASP A 168 -0.02 -0.79 -5.71
N THR A 169 -0.02 0.17 -6.63
CA THR A 169 -0.91 1.34 -6.61
C THR A 169 -2.38 0.94 -6.73
N LEU A 170 -2.71 0.02 -7.64
CA LEU A 170 -4.08 -0.47 -7.82
C LEU A 170 -4.58 -1.20 -6.56
N ILE A 171 -3.73 -2.03 -5.94
CA ILE A 171 -4.06 -2.68 -4.65
C ILE A 171 -4.35 -1.64 -3.57
N PHE A 172 -3.56 -0.57 -3.50
CA PHE A 172 -3.72 0.49 -2.51
C PHE A 172 -5.02 1.31 -2.71
N ILE A 173 -5.44 1.53 -3.96
CA ILE A 173 -6.63 2.31 -4.31
C ILE A 173 -7.92 1.50 -4.13
N PHE A 174 -7.88 0.20 -4.40
CA PHE A 174 -9.07 -0.63 -4.57
C PHE A 174 -10.11 -0.55 -3.45
N PRO A 175 -9.73 -0.53 -2.15
CA PRO A 175 -10.72 -0.42 -1.07
C PRO A 175 -11.54 0.87 -1.12
N ALA A 176 -10.98 1.98 -1.62
CA ALA A 176 -11.73 3.23 -1.76
C ALA A 176 -12.82 3.14 -2.85
N ILE A 177 -12.57 2.38 -3.93
CA ILE A 177 -13.60 2.11 -4.94
C ILE A 177 -14.75 1.33 -4.30
N LEU A 178 -14.45 0.27 -3.52
CA LEU A 178 -15.48 -0.51 -2.83
C LEU A 178 -16.33 0.35 -1.89
N THR A 179 -15.74 1.33 -1.20
CA THR A 179 -16.49 2.25 -0.34
C THR A 179 -17.54 3.06 -1.10
N LEU A 180 -17.27 3.47 -2.35
CA LEU A 180 -18.26 4.18 -3.18
C LEU A 180 -19.56 3.39 -3.39
N TRP A 181 -19.49 2.06 -3.36
CA TRP A 181 -20.68 1.23 -3.45
C TRP A 181 -21.58 1.40 -2.22
N VAL A 182 -21.02 1.52 -1.02
CA VAL A 182 -21.83 1.58 0.21
C VAL A 182 -22.41 2.96 0.44
N ILE A 183 -21.79 4.00 -0.10
CA ILE A 183 -22.31 5.36 0.01
C ILE A 183 -23.67 5.47 -0.70
N PRO A 184 -24.72 5.94 -0.01
CA PRO A 184 -26.06 6.05 -0.59
C PRO A 184 -26.10 7.12 -1.68
N GLY A 185 -26.85 6.84 -2.76
CA GLY A 185 -27.14 7.78 -3.83
C GLY A 185 -26.68 7.32 -5.21
N LYS A 186 -27.50 7.58 -6.22
CA LYS A 186 -27.26 7.14 -7.61
C LYS A 186 -25.91 7.63 -8.16
N LYS A 187 -25.49 8.85 -7.79
CA LYS A 187 -24.21 9.43 -8.25
C LYS A 187 -22.99 8.60 -7.86
N TYR A 188 -22.95 8.05 -6.64
CA TYR A 188 -21.81 7.25 -6.17
C TYR A 188 -21.81 5.86 -6.78
N LYS A 189 -23.00 5.29 -7.04
CA LYS A 189 -23.14 4.02 -7.77
C LYS A 189 -22.68 4.15 -9.22
N ILE A 190 -23.05 5.24 -9.91
CA ILE A 190 -22.56 5.54 -11.27
C ILE A 190 -21.04 5.69 -11.25
N LEU A 191 -20.51 6.50 -10.33
CA LEU A 191 -19.07 6.70 -10.18
C LEU A 191 -18.35 5.37 -9.90
N PHE A 192 -18.91 4.52 -9.04
CA PHE A 192 -18.38 3.18 -8.77
C PHE A 192 -18.25 2.37 -10.06
N PHE A 193 -19.31 2.26 -10.87
CA PHE A 193 -19.26 1.45 -12.10
C PHE A 193 -18.25 2.00 -13.12
N VAL A 194 -18.19 3.33 -13.28
CA VAL A 194 -17.20 3.97 -14.17
C VAL A 194 -15.78 3.68 -13.71
N LEU A 195 -15.48 3.93 -12.43
CA LEU A 195 -14.14 3.70 -11.89
C LEU A 195 -13.78 2.21 -11.83
N ALA A 196 -14.74 1.33 -11.55
CA ALA A 196 -14.53 -0.11 -11.56
C ALA A 196 -14.21 -0.63 -12.97
N ALA A 197 -14.86 -0.10 -14.01
CA ALA A 197 -14.54 -0.45 -15.40
C ALA A 197 -13.12 -0.01 -15.78
N ILE A 198 -12.75 1.25 -15.46
CA ILE A 198 -11.39 1.76 -15.66
C ILE A 198 -10.37 0.91 -14.90
N PHE A 199 -10.63 0.65 -13.62
CA PHE A 199 -9.78 -0.16 -12.77
C PHE A 199 -9.59 -1.57 -13.33
N ALA A 200 -10.65 -2.21 -13.82
CA ALA A 200 -10.58 -3.54 -14.43
C ALA A 200 -9.69 -3.57 -15.68
N ILE A 201 -9.78 -2.55 -16.53
CA ILE A 201 -8.93 -2.42 -17.73
C ILE A 201 -7.46 -2.27 -17.33
N LEU A 202 -7.15 -1.36 -16.39
CA LEU A 202 -5.78 -1.17 -15.90
C LEU A 202 -5.23 -2.45 -15.25
N MET A 203 -6.07 -3.14 -14.48
CA MET A 203 -5.73 -4.42 -13.85
C MET A 203 -5.40 -5.51 -14.87
N LEU A 204 -6.18 -5.63 -15.94
CA LEU A 204 -5.89 -6.54 -17.06
C LEU A 204 -4.52 -6.23 -17.68
N GLY A 205 -4.20 -4.94 -17.81
CA GLY A 205 -2.89 -4.44 -18.29
C GLY A 205 -1.70 -4.96 -17.49
N THR A 206 -1.86 -5.19 -16.18
CA THR A 206 -0.75 -5.64 -15.33
C THR A 206 -0.27 -7.06 -15.62
N LEU A 207 -1.15 -7.92 -16.17
CA LEU A 207 -0.92 -9.35 -16.40
C LEU A 207 -0.38 -10.13 -15.17
N GLN A 208 -0.50 -9.58 -13.96
CA GLN A 208 0.09 -10.15 -12.75
C GLN A 208 -0.94 -10.90 -11.90
N ARG A 209 -0.87 -12.25 -11.92
CA ARG A 209 -1.70 -13.14 -11.08
C ARG A 209 -1.73 -12.74 -9.59
N GLY A 210 -0.56 -12.38 -9.04
CA GLY A 210 -0.46 -11.95 -7.65
C GLY A 210 -1.30 -10.71 -7.33
N THR A 211 -1.45 -9.77 -8.27
CA THR A 211 -2.27 -8.57 -8.10
C THR A 211 -3.75 -8.92 -8.01
N TRP A 212 -4.24 -9.86 -8.84
CA TRP A 212 -5.62 -10.35 -8.78
C TRP A 212 -5.97 -10.95 -7.41
N LEU A 213 -5.08 -11.80 -6.88
CA LEU A 213 -5.28 -12.41 -5.56
C LEU A 213 -5.29 -11.36 -4.44
N SER A 214 -4.37 -10.40 -4.51
CA SER A 214 -4.27 -9.27 -3.56
C SER A 214 -5.48 -8.33 -3.57
N LEU A 215 -6.33 -8.38 -4.61
CA LEU A 215 -7.60 -7.67 -4.67
C LEU A 215 -8.77 -8.56 -4.25
N ALA A 216 -8.78 -9.81 -4.69
CA ALA A 216 -9.84 -10.77 -4.39
C ALA A 216 -10.00 -11.01 -2.88
N VAL A 217 -8.89 -11.17 -2.15
CA VAL A 217 -8.93 -11.41 -0.70
C VAL A 217 -9.53 -10.20 0.05
N PRO A 218 -9.05 -8.95 -0.12
CA PRO A 218 -9.72 -7.78 0.45
C PRO A 218 -11.17 -7.61 0.01
N ALA A 219 -11.52 -7.90 -1.24
CA ALA A 219 -12.91 -7.83 -1.72
C ALA A 219 -13.84 -8.79 -0.95
N LEU A 220 -13.38 -10.03 -0.72
CA LEU A 220 -14.12 -11.03 0.05
C LEU A 220 -14.27 -10.59 1.52
N ILE A 221 -13.20 -10.11 2.14
CA ILE A 221 -13.25 -9.60 3.52
C ILE A 221 -14.22 -8.42 3.62
N TRP A 222 -14.18 -7.49 2.67
CA TRP A 222 -15.10 -6.37 2.60
C TRP A 222 -16.55 -6.85 2.46
N ALA A 223 -16.83 -7.81 1.56
CA ALA A 223 -18.17 -8.35 1.34
C ALA A 223 -18.71 -9.03 2.61
N LEU A 224 -17.86 -9.77 3.34
CA LEU A 224 -18.19 -10.39 4.63
C LEU A 224 -18.51 -9.33 5.69
N ILE A 225 -17.65 -8.32 5.84
CA ILE A 225 -17.79 -7.27 6.86
C ILE A 225 -19.03 -6.41 6.61
N LYS A 226 -19.25 -5.98 5.36
CA LYS A 226 -20.42 -5.17 4.97
C LYS A 226 -21.68 -6.01 4.73
N ARG A 227 -21.57 -7.34 4.73
CA ARG A 227 -22.65 -8.29 4.40
C ARG A 227 -23.25 -8.04 3.01
N GLU A 228 -22.42 -7.60 2.06
CA GLU A 228 -22.82 -7.18 0.72
C GLU A 228 -22.40 -8.20 -0.34
N TRP A 229 -23.26 -9.18 -0.60
CA TRP A 229 -23.01 -10.25 -1.58
C TRP A 229 -23.43 -9.93 -3.01
N LYS A 230 -24.16 -8.81 -3.22
CA LYS A 230 -24.62 -8.39 -4.55
C LYS A 230 -23.46 -8.11 -5.50
N LEU A 231 -22.41 -7.43 -5.03
CA LEU A 231 -21.25 -7.10 -5.86
C LEU A 231 -20.45 -8.34 -6.29
N PRO A 232 -20.06 -9.27 -5.39
CA PRO A 232 -19.46 -10.53 -5.78
C PRO A 232 -20.31 -11.32 -6.80
N LEU A 233 -21.63 -11.36 -6.61
CA LEU A 233 -22.52 -12.05 -7.55
C LEU A 233 -22.50 -11.38 -8.94
N ILE A 234 -22.59 -10.05 -9.01
CA ILE A 234 -22.47 -9.30 -10.28
C ILE A 234 -21.12 -9.59 -10.95
N ALA A 235 -20.02 -9.56 -10.18
CA ALA A 235 -18.69 -9.85 -10.71
C ALA A 235 -18.60 -11.28 -11.26
N LEU A 236 -19.14 -12.27 -10.55
CA LEU A 236 -19.18 -13.66 -11.00
C LEU A 236 -19.98 -13.82 -12.29
N VAL A 237 -21.13 -13.16 -12.41
CA VAL A 237 -21.95 -13.17 -13.63
C VAL A 237 -21.19 -12.56 -14.81
N VAL A 238 -20.53 -11.40 -14.61
CA VAL A 238 -19.74 -10.73 -15.65
C VAL A 238 -18.56 -11.59 -16.10
N ILE A 239 -17.82 -12.17 -15.16
CA ILE A 239 -16.70 -13.08 -15.45
C ILE A 239 -17.21 -14.33 -16.15
N GLY A 240 -18.30 -14.93 -15.68
CA GLY A 240 -18.89 -16.13 -16.27
C GLY A 240 -19.37 -15.91 -17.70
N PHE A 241 -20.05 -14.78 -17.96
CA PHE A 241 -20.45 -14.40 -19.31
C PHE A 241 -19.24 -14.14 -20.22
N GLY A 242 -18.21 -13.46 -19.72
CA GLY A 242 -16.97 -13.24 -20.45
C GLY A 242 -16.26 -14.56 -20.82
N LEU A 243 -16.13 -15.48 -19.86
CA LEU A 243 -15.55 -16.80 -20.09
C LEU A 243 -16.37 -17.62 -21.08
N PHE A 244 -17.71 -17.58 -21.00
CA PHE A 244 -18.59 -18.23 -21.96
C PHE A 244 -18.40 -17.67 -23.37
N ALA A 245 -18.36 -16.35 -23.53
CA ALA A 245 -18.15 -15.70 -24.82
C ALA A 245 -16.77 -16.05 -25.43
N VAL A 246 -15.71 -16.11 -24.61
CA VAL A 246 -14.38 -16.55 -25.07
C VAL A 246 -14.41 -18.03 -25.43
N HIS A 247 -15.06 -18.88 -24.62
CA HIS A 247 -15.18 -20.31 -24.90
C HIS A 247 -15.85 -20.59 -26.25
N GLN A 248 -16.88 -19.83 -26.62
CA GLN A 248 -17.55 -19.98 -27.91
C GLN A 248 -16.68 -19.60 -29.12
N LYS A 249 -15.68 -18.73 -28.92
CA LYS A 249 -14.77 -18.30 -29.99
C LYS A 249 -13.48 -19.13 -30.05
N ASP A 250 -12.91 -19.45 -28.89
CA ASP A 250 -11.68 -20.21 -28.75
C ASP A 250 -11.74 -21.11 -27.50
N PRO A 251 -12.26 -22.34 -27.64
CA PRO A 251 -12.30 -23.31 -26.56
C PRO A 251 -10.90 -23.68 -26.02
N GLN A 252 -9.86 -23.62 -26.86
CA GLN A 252 -8.50 -24.00 -26.46
C GLN A 252 -7.88 -22.95 -25.54
N GLN A 253 -8.11 -21.66 -25.81
CA GLN A 253 -7.65 -20.59 -24.94
C GLN A 253 -8.24 -20.69 -23.53
N VAL A 254 -9.51 -21.08 -23.41
CA VAL A 254 -10.15 -21.34 -22.11
C VAL A 254 -9.50 -22.54 -21.40
N LYS A 255 -9.21 -23.63 -22.11
CA LYS A 255 -8.48 -24.78 -21.55
C LYS A 255 -7.08 -24.37 -21.06
N THR A 256 -6.34 -23.59 -21.84
CA THR A 256 -5.03 -23.05 -21.43
C THR A 256 -5.13 -22.17 -20.19
N LEU A 257 -6.16 -21.33 -20.09
CA LEU A 257 -6.41 -20.51 -18.89
C LEU A 257 -6.63 -21.39 -17.65
N PHE A 258 -7.52 -22.39 -17.73
CA PHE A 258 -7.76 -23.29 -16.62
C PHE A 258 -6.53 -24.11 -16.23
N HIS A 259 -5.75 -24.59 -17.22
CA HIS A 259 -4.47 -25.25 -16.95
C HIS A 259 -3.50 -24.32 -16.19
N LYS A 260 -3.37 -23.04 -16.61
CA LYS A 260 -2.54 -22.05 -15.90
C LYS A 260 -3.05 -21.68 -14.50
N LEU A 261 -4.36 -21.80 -14.25
CA LEU A 261 -4.95 -21.60 -12.92
C LEU A 261 -4.72 -22.81 -12.00
N GLN A 262 -4.63 -24.01 -12.56
CA GLN A 262 -4.32 -25.24 -11.81
C GLN A 262 -2.83 -25.42 -11.51
N GLN A 263 -1.95 -24.71 -12.22
CA GLN A 263 -0.52 -24.71 -11.92
C GLN A 263 -0.23 -24.10 -10.55
N THR A 264 0.30 -24.92 -9.65
CA THR A 264 0.76 -24.52 -8.30
C THR A 264 2.20 -24.02 -8.29
N ASP A 265 3.01 -24.36 -9.30
CA ASP A 265 4.36 -23.83 -9.47
C ASP A 265 4.31 -22.40 -10.04
N SER A 266 4.70 -21.44 -9.20
CA SER A 266 4.58 -20.02 -9.47
C SER A 266 5.80 -19.48 -10.24
N SER A 267 5.96 -19.90 -11.50
CA SER A 267 6.98 -19.32 -12.38
C SER A 267 8.42 -19.48 -11.87
N GLY A 268 8.73 -20.59 -11.18
CA GLY A 268 10.08 -20.84 -10.66
C GLY A 268 10.45 -19.98 -9.45
N ARG A 269 9.48 -19.63 -8.59
CA ARG A 269 9.73 -18.93 -7.31
C ARG A 269 10.12 -19.86 -6.18
N TYR A 270 9.65 -21.11 -6.21
CA TYR A 270 9.82 -22.06 -5.11
C TYR A 270 11.17 -22.77 -5.17
N GLU A 271 11.23 -24.10 -5.13
CA GLU A 271 12.48 -24.86 -5.07
C GLU A 271 13.52 -24.36 -6.09
N ASN A 272 14.72 -24.03 -5.60
CA ASN A 272 15.82 -23.42 -6.36
C ASN A 272 15.50 -22.12 -7.11
N GLY A 273 14.31 -21.56 -6.90
CA GLY A 273 13.81 -20.32 -7.44
C GLY A 273 14.19 -19.11 -6.61
N THR A 274 13.45 -18.01 -6.77
CA THR A 274 13.73 -16.76 -6.04
C THR A 274 13.56 -16.89 -4.52
N GLN A 275 12.46 -17.50 -4.06
CA GLN A 275 12.18 -17.69 -2.64
C GLN A 275 13.01 -18.85 -2.07
N GLY A 276 13.23 -19.91 -2.84
CA GLY A 276 14.12 -21.02 -2.46
C GLY A 276 15.55 -20.53 -2.20
N ALA A 277 16.14 -19.81 -3.15
CA ALA A 277 17.49 -19.26 -3.00
C ALA A 277 17.58 -18.21 -1.88
N ALA A 278 16.52 -17.41 -1.66
CA ALA A 278 16.46 -16.53 -0.49
C ALA A 278 16.47 -17.31 0.82
N LEU A 279 15.74 -18.44 0.88
CA LEU A 279 15.70 -19.31 2.04
C LEU A 279 17.06 -19.97 2.29
N ASP A 280 17.73 -20.48 1.25
CA ASP A 280 19.07 -21.05 1.37
C ASP A 280 20.04 -20.08 2.04
N LEU A 281 20.07 -18.82 1.57
CA LEU A 281 20.87 -17.75 2.17
C LEU A 281 20.44 -17.45 3.60
N ILE A 282 19.14 -17.38 3.89
CA ILE A 282 18.64 -17.15 5.26
C ILE A 282 19.10 -18.26 6.21
N LEU A 283 19.06 -19.52 5.78
CA LEU A 283 19.37 -20.67 6.62
C LEU A 283 20.86 -20.79 6.96
N GLU A 284 21.75 -20.15 6.20
CA GLU A 284 23.15 -19.98 6.60
C GLU A 284 23.29 -19.09 7.87
N ASN A 285 22.44 -18.05 8.03
CA ASN A 285 22.50 -17.11 9.15
C ASN A 285 21.10 -16.70 9.68
N PRO A 286 20.27 -17.64 10.18
CA PRO A 286 18.84 -17.40 10.40
C PRO A 286 18.54 -16.49 11.59
N ILE A 287 19.43 -16.46 12.58
CA ILE A 287 19.26 -15.64 13.80
C ILE A 287 19.75 -14.21 13.56
N LYS A 288 20.93 -14.07 12.93
CA LYS A 288 21.60 -12.78 12.73
C LYS A 288 21.07 -12.04 11.51
N GLY A 289 21.03 -12.69 10.34
CA GLY A 289 20.80 -12.03 9.05
C GLY A 289 22.07 -11.42 8.46
N TYR A 290 21.92 -10.73 7.32
CA TYR A 290 23.02 -10.23 6.47
C TYR A 290 23.10 -8.70 6.38
N GLY A 291 22.03 -7.99 6.71
CA GLY A 291 21.89 -6.54 6.60
C GLY A 291 20.73 -6.10 5.71
N PHE A 292 20.34 -4.82 5.82
CA PHE A 292 19.09 -4.32 5.27
C PHE A 292 19.21 -3.79 3.84
N GLY A 293 18.38 -4.31 2.93
CA GLY A 293 18.11 -3.67 1.65
C GLY A 293 18.24 -4.59 0.44
N ASN A 294 17.46 -4.32 -0.61
CA ASN A 294 17.49 -5.11 -1.83
C ASN A 294 18.85 -5.07 -2.53
N ASP A 295 19.53 -3.92 -2.51
CA ASP A 295 20.85 -3.77 -3.11
C ASP A 295 21.86 -4.71 -2.45
N LEU A 296 21.82 -4.83 -1.12
CA LEU A 296 22.64 -5.77 -0.37
C LEU A 296 22.27 -7.22 -0.68
N TYR A 297 20.97 -7.55 -0.72
CA TYR A 297 20.52 -8.89 -1.10
C TYR A 297 21.04 -9.29 -2.49
N HIS A 298 20.94 -8.40 -3.47
CA HIS A 298 21.44 -8.66 -4.82
C HIS A 298 22.95 -8.88 -4.84
N HIS A 299 23.70 -8.09 -4.07
CA HIS A 299 25.14 -8.25 -3.92
C HIS A 299 25.49 -9.64 -3.36
N VAL A 300 24.98 -9.99 -2.18
CA VAL A 300 25.24 -11.29 -1.53
C VAL A 300 24.81 -12.45 -2.42
N TYR A 301 23.63 -12.37 -3.03
CA TYR A 301 23.13 -13.40 -3.94
C TYR A 301 24.07 -13.64 -5.11
N ASN A 302 24.50 -12.57 -5.79
CA ASN A 302 25.31 -12.69 -6.99
C ASN A 302 26.71 -13.22 -6.67
N GLU A 303 27.29 -12.84 -5.53
CA GLU A 303 28.56 -13.41 -5.05
C GLU A 303 28.44 -14.90 -4.72
N ARG A 304 27.31 -15.33 -4.17
CA ARG A 304 27.06 -16.72 -3.78
C ARG A 304 26.57 -17.60 -4.91
N SER A 305 26.12 -17.03 -6.04
CA SER A 305 25.48 -17.79 -7.11
C SER A 305 26.35 -18.89 -7.72
N SER A 306 27.68 -18.78 -7.67
CA SER A 306 28.60 -19.84 -8.13
C SER A 306 28.63 -21.05 -7.19
N SER A 307 28.36 -20.84 -5.90
CA SER A 307 28.34 -21.91 -4.88
C SER A 307 27.03 -22.70 -4.88
N TYR A 308 26.00 -22.21 -5.59
CA TYR A 308 24.68 -22.83 -5.70
C TYR A 308 24.37 -23.16 -7.17
N PRO A 309 24.89 -24.28 -7.70
CA PRO A 309 24.70 -24.66 -9.10
C PRO A 309 23.23 -24.93 -9.44
N ASP A 310 22.43 -25.35 -8.47
CA ASP A 310 21.02 -25.70 -8.69
C ASP A 310 20.09 -24.48 -8.75
N TRP A 311 20.52 -23.31 -8.29
CA TRP A 311 19.71 -22.08 -8.38
C TRP A 311 19.34 -21.76 -9.83
N ARG A 312 18.05 -21.58 -10.07
CA ARG A 312 17.45 -21.31 -11.38
C ARG A 312 17.91 -19.99 -11.97
N PHE A 313 18.06 -18.96 -11.15
CA PHE A 313 18.50 -17.63 -11.58
C PHE A 313 19.97 -17.44 -11.20
N LYS A 314 20.85 -17.20 -12.17
CA LYS A 314 22.27 -16.89 -11.89
C LYS A 314 22.55 -15.42 -11.61
N LYS A 315 21.51 -14.59 -11.75
CA LYS A 315 21.51 -13.18 -11.36
C LYS A 315 20.28 -12.91 -10.53
N SER A 316 20.49 -12.25 -9.40
CA SER A 316 19.43 -11.94 -8.46
C SER A 316 18.34 -11.08 -9.11
N ILE A 317 17.09 -11.52 -8.95
CA ILE A 317 15.89 -10.72 -9.24
C ILE A 317 15.14 -10.33 -7.94
N GLY A 318 15.72 -10.65 -6.79
CA GLY A 318 15.17 -10.37 -5.47
C GLY A 318 14.45 -11.57 -4.86
N PRO A 319 14.12 -11.50 -3.55
CA PRO A 319 13.47 -12.61 -2.86
C PRO A 319 11.99 -12.77 -3.23
N HIS A 320 11.36 -11.73 -3.80
CA HIS A 320 9.93 -11.72 -4.15
C HIS A 320 9.02 -12.17 -3.00
N ASN A 321 9.35 -11.75 -1.79
CA ASN A 321 8.59 -12.01 -0.57
C ASN A 321 9.08 -11.05 0.53
N LEU A 322 8.16 -10.28 1.12
CA LEU A 322 8.46 -9.31 2.17
C LEU A 322 9.05 -9.98 3.42
N THR A 323 8.44 -11.09 3.84
CA THR A 323 8.87 -11.85 5.02
C THR A 323 10.30 -12.36 4.85
N LEU A 324 10.61 -12.99 3.72
CA LEU A 324 11.97 -13.45 3.42
C LEU A 324 12.95 -12.28 3.31
N SER A 325 12.53 -11.17 2.69
CA SER A 325 13.38 -9.98 2.56
C SER A 325 13.80 -9.41 3.92
N ILE A 326 12.88 -9.36 4.91
CA ILE A 326 13.20 -8.84 6.23
C ILE A 326 13.89 -9.88 7.12
N TRP A 327 13.58 -11.17 6.95
CA TRP A 327 14.30 -12.24 7.64
C TRP A 327 15.76 -12.32 7.20
N PHE A 328 16.02 -12.25 5.88
CA PHE A 328 17.38 -12.09 5.35
C PHE A 328 18.09 -10.88 5.97
N ALA A 329 17.37 -9.76 6.11
CA ALA A 329 17.98 -8.53 6.55
C ALA A 329 18.43 -8.53 8.03
N GLY A 330 17.51 -8.84 8.94
CA GLY A 330 17.74 -8.71 10.38
C GLY A 330 17.57 -10.00 11.18
N GLY A 331 17.56 -11.16 10.50
CA GLY A 331 17.35 -12.45 11.12
C GLY A 331 16.00 -12.53 11.84
N ILE A 332 15.97 -13.27 12.95
CA ILE A 332 14.75 -13.45 13.74
C ILE A 332 14.27 -12.14 14.39
N ILE A 333 15.19 -11.21 14.70
CA ILE A 333 14.86 -9.90 15.28
C ILE A 333 14.11 -9.06 14.24
N GLY A 334 14.64 -8.99 13.01
CA GLY A 334 13.99 -8.34 11.88
C GLY A 334 12.60 -8.92 11.64
N LEU A 335 12.51 -10.26 11.54
CA LEU A 335 11.27 -10.98 11.30
C LEU A 335 10.20 -10.72 12.38
N ALA A 336 10.57 -10.85 13.66
CA ALA A 336 9.66 -10.61 14.78
C ALA A 336 9.17 -9.15 14.80
N SER A 337 10.06 -8.19 14.54
CA SER A 337 9.71 -6.78 14.49
C SER A 337 8.74 -6.44 13.34
N LEU A 338 8.91 -7.06 12.16
CA LEU A 338 7.99 -6.91 11.03
C LEU A 338 6.59 -7.40 11.40
N TYR A 339 6.48 -8.62 11.92
CA TYR A 339 5.17 -9.17 12.28
C TYR A 339 4.53 -8.42 13.45
N TYR A 340 5.32 -7.93 14.40
CA TYR A 340 4.79 -7.06 15.45
C TYR A 340 4.24 -5.75 14.88
N LEU A 341 4.91 -5.13 13.90
CA LEU A 341 4.43 -3.94 13.20
C LEU A 341 3.13 -4.22 12.43
N LEU A 342 3.10 -5.29 11.64
CA LEU A 342 1.91 -5.67 10.85
C LEU A 342 0.73 -6.01 11.77
N ALA A 343 0.94 -6.81 12.81
CA ALA A 343 -0.09 -7.18 13.77
C ALA A 343 -0.60 -5.95 14.55
N SER A 344 0.29 -5.05 14.99
CA SER A 344 -0.10 -3.83 15.70
C SER A 344 -0.92 -2.88 14.80
N THR A 345 -0.54 -2.77 13.52
CA THR A 345 -1.28 -2.00 12.52
C THR A 345 -2.67 -2.60 12.28
N LEU A 346 -2.74 -3.92 12.13
CA LEU A 346 -4.00 -4.64 11.96
C LEU A 346 -4.92 -4.47 13.17
N VAL A 347 -4.42 -4.73 14.38
CA VAL A 347 -5.19 -4.58 15.63
C VAL A 347 -5.66 -3.14 15.82
N SER A 348 -4.80 -2.15 15.56
CA SER A 348 -5.16 -0.72 15.65
C SER A 348 -6.29 -0.35 14.69
N SER A 349 -6.22 -0.83 13.44
CA SER A 349 -7.24 -0.57 12.42
C SER A 349 -8.58 -1.25 12.74
N ILE A 350 -8.57 -2.53 13.15
CA ILE A 350 -9.77 -3.27 13.54
C ILE A 350 -10.42 -2.66 14.79
N LYS A 351 -9.62 -2.27 15.79
CA LYS A 351 -10.12 -1.61 16.99
C LYS A 351 -10.80 -0.29 16.63
N GLY A 352 -10.15 0.52 15.79
CA GLY A 352 -10.75 1.76 15.28
C GLY A 352 -12.07 1.53 14.52
N TYR A 353 -12.13 0.51 13.67
CA TYR A 353 -13.35 0.12 12.97
C TYR A 353 -14.51 -0.23 13.93
N ARG A 354 -14.23 -0.98 15.00
CA ARG A 354 -15.24 -1.40 15.99
C ARG A 354 -15.70 -0.26 16.90
N GLU A 355 -14.82 0.68 17.21
CA GLU A 355 -15.10 1.81 18.11
C GLU A 355 -15.78 3.00 17.42
N ASN A 356 -15.88 3.00 16.09
CA ASN A 356 -16.43 4.11 15.30
C ASN A 356 -17.60 3.66 14.43
N ASN A 357 -18.47 4.60 14.07
CA ASN A 357 -19.57 4.41 13.13
C ASN A 357 -19.52 5.46 12.01
N GLY A 358 -20.18 5.20 10.89
CA GLY A 358 -20.27 6.14 9.77
C GLY A 358 -18.93 6.35 9.04
N PRO A 359 -18.65 7.54 8.50
CA PRO A 359 -17.48 7.77 7.64
C PRO A 359 -16.13 7.40 8.30
N ALA A 360 -15.96 7.67 9.59
CA ALA A 360 -14.74 7.30 10.31
C ALA A 360 -14.47 5.78 10.31
N GLN A 361 -15.53 4.96 10.32
CA GLN A 361 -15.44 3.51 10.25
C GLN A 361 -14.93 3.04 8.88
N ASP A 362 -15.32 3.72 7.80
CA ASP A 362 -14.91 3.38 6.44
C ASP A 362 -13.41 3.65 6.22
N ALA A 363 -12.85 4.74 6.77
CA ALA A 363 -11.41 4.98 6.74
C ALA A 363 -10.62 3.83 7.40
N PHE A 364 -11.05 3.37 8.58
CA PHE A 364 -10.40 2.23 9.23
C PHE A 364 -10.49 0.96 8.38
N LEU A 365 -11.65 0.70 7.77
CA LEU A 365 -11.82 -0.46 6.89
C LEU A 365 -10.91 -0.38 5.65
N ILE A 366 -10.84 0.78 4.99
CA ILE A 366 -9.94 1.01 3.84
C ILE A 366 -8.51 0.66 4.24
N LEU A 367 -8.02 1.21 5.36
CA LEU A 367 -6.66 0.98 5.84
C LEU A 367 -6.39 -0.49 6.21
N THR A 368 -7.37 -1.19 6.81
CA THR A 368 -7.29 -2.64 7.06
C THR A 368 -7.18 -3.44 5.77
N LEU A 369 -8.00 -3.12 4.77
CA LEU A 369 -8.04 -3.83 3.49
C LEU A 369 -6.77 -3.60 2.67
N ILE A 370 -6.23 -2.38 2.68
CA ILE A 370 -4.91 -2.09 2.08
C ILE A 370 -3.82 -2.91 2.76
N LEU A 371 -3.78 -2.93 4.10
CA LEU A 371 -2.79 -3.70 4.86
C LEU A 371 -2.81 -5.18 4.48
N ILE A 372 -4.01 -5.77 4.39
CA ILE A 372 -4.16 -7.20 4.04
C ILE A 372 -3.78 -7.43 2.57
N GLY A 373 -4.27 -6.61 1.64
CA GLY A 373 -3.99 -6.77 0.21
C GLY A 373 -2.51 -6.63 -0.12
N ASP A 374 -1.86 -5.57 0.37
CA ASP A 374 -0.49 -5.20 0.02
C ASP A 374 0.54 -5.92 0.91
N PHE A 375 0.39 -5.92 2.24
CA PHE A 375 1.44 -6.45 3.11
C PHE A 375 1.32 -7.94 3.42
N VAL A 376 0.10 -8.49 3.42
CA VAL A 376 -0.12 -9.91 3.73
C VAL A 376 -0.16 -10.74 2.45
N VAL A 377 -1.09 -10.43 1.54
CA VAL A 377 -1.30 -11.24 0.34
C VAL A 377 -0.22 -10.93 -0.70
N ARG A 378 -0.04 -9.67 -1.10
CA ARG A 378 0.99 -9.30 -2.07
C ARG A 378 2.39 -9.56 -1.51
N GLY A 379 2.63 -9.20 -0.25
CA GLY A 379 3.89 -9.44 0.46
C GLY A 379 4.33 -10.91 0.54
N ALA A 380 3.42 -11.88 0.44
CA ALA A 380 3.78 -13.30 0.36
C ALA A 380 4.38 -13.72 -1.00
N PHE A 381 4.15 -12.93 -2.05
CA PHE A 381 4.49 -13.28 -3.43
C PHE A 381 5.34 -12.23 -4.15
N GLU A 382 5.57 -11.07 -3.54
CA GLU A 382 6.40 -9.99 -4.06
C GLU A 382 7.11 -9.26 -2.91
N THR A 383 8.23 -8.60 -3.22
CA THR A 383 8.91 -7.70 -2.29
C THR A 383 8.24 -6.34 -2.35
N VAL A 384 7.19 -6.16 -1.54
CA VAL A 384 6.46 -4.88 -1.48
C VAL A 384 7.32 -3.78 -0.85
N ARG A 385 7.04 -2.54 -1.27
CA ARG A 385 7.70 -1.36 -0.73
C ARG A 385 7.25 -1.11 0.70
N ILE A 386 8.08 -1.48 1.67
CA ILE A 386 7.75 -1.39 3.10
C ILE A 386 7.34 0.03 3.50
N GLU A 387 7.91 1.05 2.87
CA GLU A 387 7.56 2.44 3.14
C GLU A 387 6.11 2.80 2.81
N ASN A 388 5.38 2.02 2.01
CA ASN A 388 3.95 2.26 1.72
C ASN A 388 3.10 2.21 3.00
N ILE A 389 3.58 1.49 4.03
CA ILE A 389 2.87 1.38 5.32
C ILE A 389 2.81 2.73 6.05
N ALA A 390 3.65 3.70 5.66
CA ALA A 390 3.72 5.01 6.30
C ALA A 390 2.39 5.77 6.22
N VAL A 391 1.73 5.69 5.06
CA VAL A 391 0.40 6.30 4.86
C VAL A 391 -0.62 5.63 5.78
N ILE A 392 -0.56 4.31 5.93
CA ILE A 392 -1.45 3.55 6.80
C ILE A 392 -1.25 3.96 8.27
N ILE A 393 -0.01 3.90 8.76
CA ILE A 393 0.32 4.22 10.16
C ILE A 393 0.04 5.68 10.47
N GLY A 394 0.47 6.61 9.61
CA GLY A 394 0.27 8.05 9.81
C GLY A 394 -1.21 8.42 9.91
N ILE A 395 -2.06 7.86 9.05
CA ILE A 395 -3.51 8.10 9.10
C ILE A 395 -4.14 7.40 10.31
N LEU A 396 -3.76 6.16 10.64
CA LEU A 396 -4.28 5.47 11.83
C LEU A 396 -3.97 6.24 13.11
N LEU A 397 -2.74 6.75 13.24
CA LEU A 397 -2.34 7.59 14.38
C LEU A 397 -3.19 8.88 14.44
N ALA A 398 -3.44 9.52 13.30
CA ALA A 398 -4.31 10.71 13.24
C ALA A 398 -5.76 10.40 13.63
N LEU A 399 -6.34 9.31 13.12
CA LEU A 399 -7.72 8.91 13.43
C LEU A 399 -7.92 8.58 14.93
N HIS A 400 -6.88 8.08 15.59
CA HIS A 400 -6.88 7.82 17.03
C HIS A 400 -6.52 9.04 17.89
N ALA A 401 -6.05 10.15 17.31
CA ALA A 401 -5.54 11.31 18.04
C ALA A 401 -6.54 11.88 19.07
N LYS A 402 -7.84 11.93 18.71
CA LYS A 402 -8.90 12.46 19.59
C LYS A 402 -9.03 11.69 20.91
N LYS A 403 -8.79 10.38 20.90
CA LYS A 403 -8.84 9.54 22.11
C LYS A 403 -7.79 9.96 23.14
N TYR A 404 -6.65 10.49 22.68
CA TYR A 404 -5.53 10.91 23.52
C TYR A 404 -5.60 12.37 23.97
N TYR A 405 -6.55 13.14 23.44
CA TYR A 405 -6.88 14.50 23.91
C TYR A 405 -7.86 14.54 25.06
N ILE A 406 -8.71 13.53 25.20
CA ILE A 406 -9.73 13.48 26.26
C ILE A 406 -9.11 12.95 27.57
N ASN A 407 -8.00 12.23 27.49
CA ASN A 407 -7.35 11.57 28.63
C ASN A 407 -6.10 12.32 29.19
N ASN A 408 -5.83 13.56 28.75
CA ASN A 408 -4.78 14.45 29.30
C ASN A 408 -5.30 15.88 29.34
#